data_AF-A0A6A6YJE7-F1
#
_entry.id   AF-A0A6A6YJE7-F1
#
_cell.length_a   1.000
_cell.length_b   1.000
_cell.length_c   1.000
_cell.angle_alpha   90.00
_cell.angle_beta   90.00
_cell.angle_gamma   90.00
#
_symmetry.space_group_name_H-M   'P 1'
#
loop_
_entity.id
_entity.type
_entity.pdbx_description
1 polymer ?
#
loop_
_entity_poly.entity_id
_entity_poly.type
_entity_poly.pdbx_seq_one_letter_code
_entity_poly.pdbx_strand_id
1 'polypeptide(L)' 'MRGKITHRSLCTAEPISEHISVDDVVLCKVKGSHYLHLVKAKSGVRYFIGNNVGGTNGWITKKSIYGKLTRVE' A
#
# COMPACT_ATOMS: atom_id res chain seq x y z
N MET A 1 10.61 -0.53 -2.30
CA MET A 1 10.64 -0.96 -0.92
C MET A 1 11.96 -1.66 -0.79
N ARG A 2 13.00 -1.00 -0.27
CA ARG A 2 14.28 -1.71 -0.09
C ARG A 2 13.98 -2.95 0.76
N GLY A 3 14.07 -4.12 0.14
CA GLY A 3 13.68 -5.42 0.71
C GLY A 3 12.29 -5.98 0.34
N LYS A 4 11.31 -5.21 -0.14
CA LYS A 4 9.97 -5.75 -0.54
C LYS A 4 9.62 -5.65 -2.04
N ILE A 5 9.99 -4.59 -2.75
CA ILE A 5 9.69 -4.36 -4.19
C ILE A 5 10.75 -3.44 -4.77
N THR A 6 11.29 -3.74 -5.95
CA THR A 6 12.26 -2.88 -6.65
C THR A 6 11.65 -2.27 -7.92
N HIS A 7 12.37 -1.35 -8.56
CA HIS A 7 11.89 -0.75 -9.80
C HIS A 7 11.74 -1.84 -10.87
N ARG A 8 10.59 -1.87 -11.55
CA ARG A 8 10.20 -2.86 -12.58
C ARG A 8 9.96 -4.30 -12.08
N SER A 9 9.85 -4.53 -10.77
CA SER A 9 9.33 -5.82 -10.28
C SER A 9 7.93 -6.06 -10.83
N LEU A 10 7.68 -7.29 -11.27
CA LEU A 10 6.31 -7.77 -11.44
C LEU A 10 5.72 -7.98 -10.03
N CYS A 11 4.43 -7.72 -9.88
CA CYS A 11 3.74 -7.71 -8.60
C CYS A 11 2.34 -8.25 -8.79
N THR A 12 1.94 -9.17 -7.91
CA THR A 12 0.55 -9.65 -7.83
C THR A 12 -0.11 -9.05 -6.60
N ALA A 13 -1.29 -8.47 -6.80
CA ALA A 13 -2.14 -7.99 -5.73
C ALA A 13 -3.50 -8.69 -5.79
N GLU A 14 -4.00 -9.07 -4.63
CA GLU A 14 -5.33 -9.65 -4.47
C GLU A 14 -6.31 -8.59 -3.94
N PRO A 15 -7.60 -8.68 -4.32
CA PRO A 15 -8.64 -7.82 -3.77
C PRO A 15 -8.59 -7.79 -2.25
N ILE A 16 -8.73 -6.60 -1.66
CA ILE A 16 -8.54 -6.45 -0.22
C ILE A 16 -9.66 -7.17 0.55
N SER A 17 -9.29 -8.09 1.45
CA SER A 17 -10.17 -8.56 2.52
C SER A 17 -10.20 -7.54 3.67
N GLU A 18 -11.03 -7.73 4.69
CA GLU A 18 -11.30 -6.66 5.67
C GLU A 18 -10.09 -6.20 6.48
N HIS A 19 -9.03 -7.02 6.53
CA HIS A 19 -7.91 -6.82 7.44
C HIS A 19 -6.68 -6.25 6.72
N ILE A 20 -6.44 -4.96 6.94
CA ILE A 20 -5.21 -4.25 6.57
C ILE A 20 -4.41 -3.97 7.84
N SER A 21 -3.14 -4.35 7.84
CA SER A 21 -2.20 -4.19 8.94
C SER A 21 -1.07 -3.24 8.59
N VAL A 22 -0.36 -2.75 9.62
CA VAL A 22 0.94 -2.09 9.43
C VAL A 22 1.89 -3.08 8.75
N ASP A 23 2.80 -2.55 7.93
CA ASP A 23 3.74 -3.29 7.10
C ASP A 23 3.17 -4.01 5.86
N ASP A 24 1.85 -3.99 5.68
CA ASP A 24 1.24 -4.44 4.43
C ASP A 24 1.59 -3.48 3.28
N VAL A 25 1.77 -4.03 2.09
CA VAL A 25 1.81 -3.24 0.86
C VAL A 25 0.45 -3.33 0.20
N VAL A 26 -0.13 -2.17 -0.14
CA VAL A 26 -1.46 -2.07 -0.70
C VAL A 26 -1.46 -1.34 -2.03
N LEU A 27 -2.32 -1.81 -2.95
CA LEU A 27 -2.71 -1.09 -4.14
C LEU A 27 -3.75 -0.03 -3.74
N CYS A 28 -3.39 1.23 -3.91
CA CYS A 28 -4.23 2.36 -3.50
C CYS A 28 -4.24 3.48 -4.54
N LYS A 29 -5.28 4.33 -4.50
CA LYS A 29 -5.38 5.53 -5.34
C LYS A 29 -5.27 6.79 -4.49
N VAL A 30 -4.35 7.66 -4.87
CA VAL A 30 -4.11 8.95 -4.22
C VAL A 30 -3.98 10.02 -5.29
N LYS A 31 -4.74 11.12 -5.18
CA LYS A 31 -4.70 12.26 -6.12
C LYS A 31 -4.80 11.83 -7.61
N GLY A 32 -5.64 10.84 -7.91
CA GLY A 32 -5.88 10.38 -9.28
C GLY A 32 -4.99 9.23 -9.76
N SER A 33 -3.86 8.96 -9.11
CA SER A 33 -2.90 7.94 -9.53
C SER A 33 -2.93 6.70 -8.63
N HIS A 34 -2.65 5.53 -9.21
CA HIS A 34 -2.54 4.27 -8.48
C HIS A 34 -1.09 4.01 -8.05
N TYR A 35 -0.92 3.53 -6.83
CA TYR A 35 0.38 3.25 -6.23
C TYR A 35 0.35 1.93 -5.45
N LEU A 36 1.50 1.24 -5.42
CA LEU A 36 1.81 0.25 -4.40
C LEU A 36 2.55 0.93 -3.26
N HIS A 37 1.90 1.09 -2.11
CA HIS A 37 2.48 1.77 -0.95
C HIS A 37 2.44 0.93 0.31
N LEU A 38 3.41 1.16 1.18
CA LEU A 38 3.51 0.55 2.49
C LEU A 38 2.56 1.24 3.46
N VAL A 39 1.79 0.45 4.21
CA VAL A 39 1.05 0.92 5.38
C VAL A 39 2.03 1.12 6.52
N LYS A 40 2.33 2.38 6.84
CA LYS A 40 3.28 2.77 7.89
C LYS A 40 2.63 2.89 9.27
N ALA A 41 1.34 3.22 9.31
CA ALA A 41 0.57 3.29 10.57
C ALA A 41 -0.92 3.07 10.30
N LYS A 42 -1.65 2.69 11.34
CA LYS A 42 -3.12 2.52 11.31
C LYS A 42 -3.74 3.26 12.49
N SER A 43 -4.84 3.97 12.23
CA SER A 43 -5.62 4.67 13.25
C SER A 43 -7.11 4.51 12.96
N GLY A 44 -7.76 3.56 13.64
CA GLY A 44 -9.15 3.18 13.35
C GLY A 44 -9.32 2.71 11.91
N VAL A 45 -10.12 3.46 11.14
CA VAL A 45 -10.41 3.19 9.72
C VAL A 45 -9.47 3.89 8.73
N ARG A 46 -8.46 4.60 9.23
CA ARG A 46 -7.47 5.34 8.43
C ARG A 46 -6.12 4.65 8.44
N TYR A 47 -5.42 4.75 7.32
CA TYR A 47 -4.14 4.11 7.06
C TYR A 47 -3.14 5.16 6.58
N PHE A 48 -2.02 5.30 7.29
CA PHE A 48 -0.94 6.19 6.89
C PHE A 48 -0.05 5.46 5.89
N ILE A 49 0.02 5.96 4.67
CA ILE A 49 0.74 5.29 3.59
C ILE A 49 1.94 6.09 3.11
N GLY A 50 2.94 5.38 2.63
CA GLY A 50 4.08 6.01 2.00
C GLY A 50 4.87 5.07 1.12
N ASN A 51 5.76 5.68 0.36
CA ASN A 51 6.80 4.94 -0.31
C ASN A 51 7.88 4.52 0.70
N ASN A 52 8.83 3.78 0.18
CA ASN A 52 9.87 3.12 0.95
C ASN A 52 11.21 3.84 1.01
N VAL A 53 11.32 4.99 0.33
CA VAL A 53 12.50 5.84 0.35
C VAL A 53 12.28 7.04 1.28
N GLY A 54 11.30 6.95 2.19
CA GLY A 54 10.99 7.97 3.18
C GLY A 54 9.77 8.85 2.85
N GLY A 55 9.36 8.92 1.59
CA GLY A 55 8.19 9.70 1.17
C GLY A 55 6.87 9.17 1.74
N THR A 56 5.96 10.09 2.06
CA THR A 56 4.61 9.80 2.59
C THR A 56 3.54 10.46 1.74
N ASN A 57 2.41 9.78 1.58
CA ASN A 57 1.26 10.30 0.84
C ASN A 57 0.11 10.71 1.74
N GLY A 58 0.24 10.52 3.06
CA GLY A 58 -0.74 10.91 4.06
C GLY A 58 -1.68 9.78 4.47
N TRP A 59 -2.77 10.15 5.11
CA TRP A 59 -3.81 9.24 5.59
C TRP A 59 -4.86 8.98 4.52
N ILE A 60 -5.17 7.70 4.28
CA ILE A 60 -6.26 7.26 3.40
C ILE A 60 -7.23 6.36 4.16
N THR A 61 -8.41 6.13 3.60
CA THR A 61 -9.39 5.17 4.14
C THR A 61 -9.45 3.91 3.27
N LYS A 62 -10.11 2.85 3.77
CA LYS A 62 -10.33 1.60 3.04
C LYS A 62 -10.91 1.82 1.62
N LYS A 63 -11.70 2.88 1.40
CA LYS A 63 -12.29 3.23 0.09
C LYS A 63 -11.25 3.51 -1.01
N SER A 64 -10.04 3.91 -0.62
CA SER A 64 -8.95 4.21 -1.54
C SER A 64 -7.98 3.05 -1.71
N ILE A 65 -8.29 1.88 -1.14
CA ILE A 65 -7.46 0.67 -1.15
C ILE A 65 -8.22 -0.42 -1.90
N TYR A 66 -7.60 -0.94 -2.95
CA TYR A 66 -8.23 -1.90 -3.87
C TYR A 66 -7.69 -3.31 -3.68
N GLY A 67 -6.46 -3.45 -3.20
CA GLY A 67 -5.85 -4.77 -3.03
C GLY A 67 -4.64 -4.75 -2.11
N LYS A 68 -4.25 -5.94 -1.67
CA LYS A 68 -3.03 -6.20 -0.91
C LYS A 68 -2.06 -6.96 -1.81
N LEU A 69 -0.79 -6.56 -1.78
CA LEU A 69 0.26 -7.28 -2.47
C LEU A 69 0.47 -8.66 -1.84
N THR A 70 0.47 -9.71 -2.65
CA THR A 70 0.67 -11.09 -2.20
C THR A 70 1.93 -11.72 -2.80
N ARG A 71 2.40 -11.24 -3.95
CA ARG A 71 3.61 -11.76 -4.60
C ARG A 71 4.41 -10.67 -5.31
N VAL A 72 5.72 -10.86 -5.35
CA VAL A 72 6.69 -10.09 -6.12
C VAL A 72 7.64 -11.08 -6.79
N GLU A 73 7.90 -10.89 -8.07
CA GLU A 73 8.89 -11.67 -8.83
C GLU A 73 10.28 -11.01 -8.87
#